data_AF-A0A640X9E6-F1
#
_entry.id   AF-A0A640X9E6-F1
#
_cell.length_a   1.000
_cell.length_b   1.000
_cell.length_c   1.000
_cell.angle_alpha   90.00
_cell.angle_beta   90.00
_cell.angle_gamma   90.00
#
_symmetry.space_group_name_H-M   'P 1'
#
loop_
_entity.id
_entity.type
_entity.pdbx_description
1 polymer ?
#
loop_
_entity_poly.entity_id
_entity_poly.type
_entity_poly.pdbx_seq_one_letter_code
_entity_poly.pdbx_strand_id
1 'polypeptide(L)'
;KLVRVVAVRDITERKRAEEALRHEAATIRLMQRVAAAANETTDTQTALREAIEAVCDFTGWGVGHAFLLDTQSNELLPSGVWHESAHADVAAFRRITEASRFAPGVDLPGRVLKNQRPVWVRDVLADPGFVRARATTQVGIRAGFALPVMVGREVAAVLEFYTDHPVEPDPNMLELMANIGTQIGRVIERKRVNDVLENRVTERTAQLENANRELSRRAIELEAINRELESFSYSVSHDLRAPLRGIFGFSQALQEDFGEKLDDAGKALLDRIKAASQRMARLIDDMLGLSRVTRAEMKLEPVDLSALCSEIIAELRKAAPARRVETVVAPELWAEGDARLLRVLLQNLLDNAFKFSSRKESSRIEFGRQSAGGETVYFVRDNGAGFEMQYAGKMFGPFQRLHSMKEFEGTGIGLATVQRIVNRHGGRVWAEGRLGEGATFYFTLGKAGT
;
A
#
# COMPACT_ATOMS: atom_id res chain seq x y z
N LYS A 1 -62.90 25.63 -61.38
CA LYS A 1 -61.46 25.39 -61.65
C LYS A 1 -60.52 25.59 -60.44
N LEU A 2 -60.99 25.97 -59.24
CA LEU A 2 -60.11 26.23 -58.06
C LEU A 2 -59.84 25.02 -57.13
N VAL A 3 -60.59 23.92 -57.20
CA VAL A 3 -60.46 22.81 -56.23
C VAL A 3 -59.25 21.89 -56.51
N ARG A 4 -58.75 21.87 -57.76
CA ARG A 4 -57.66 20.97 -58.18
C ARG A 4 -56.26 21.46 -57.77
N VAL A 5 -56.08 22.75 -57.48
CA VAL A 5 -54.77 23.34 -57.16
C VAL A 5 -54.45 23.25 -55.66
N VAL A 6 -55.47 23.32 -54.80
CA VAL A 6 -55.30 23.21 -53.33
C VAL A 6 -54.98 21.77 -52.91
N ALA A 7 -55.68 20.78 -53.48
CA ALA A 7 -55.44 19.36 -53.18
C ALA A 7 -54.04 18.86 -53.59
N VAL A 8 -53.47 19.38 -54.68
CA VAL A 8 -52.10 19.01 -55.12
C VAL A 8 -51.03 19.60 -54.19
N ARG A 9 -51.30 20.78 -53.60
CA ARG A 9 -50.37 21.45 -52.68
C ARG A 9 -50.33 20.76 -51.31
N ASP A 10 -51.49 20.37 -50.79
CA ASP A 10 -51.66 19.61 -49.54
C ASP A 10 -50.99 18.23 -49.60
N ILE A 11 -51.20 17.48 -50.70
CA ILE A 11 -50.55 16.18 -50.93
C ILE A 11 -49.02 16.31 -51.03
N THR A 12 -48.50 17.40 -51.57
CA THR A 12 -47.05 17.62 -51.70
C THR A 12 -46.40 17.95 -50.35
N GLU A 13 -47.05 18.77 -49.52
CA GLU A 13 -46.57 19.08 -48.16
C GLU A 13 -46.60 17.86 -47.24
N ARG A 14 -47.69 17.08 -47.29
CA ARG A 14 -47.80 15.84 -46.54
C ARG A 14 -46.75 14.80 -46.94
N LYS A 15 -46.53 14.61 -48.25
CA LYS A 15 -45.53 13.65 -48.74
C LYS A 15 -44.11 14.04 -48.31
N ARG A 16 -43.78 15.33 -48.34
CA ARG A 16 -42.48 15.85 -47.85
C ARG A 16 -42.31 15.64 -46.35
N ALA A 17 -43.37 15.84 -45.55
CA ALA A 17 -43.33 15.58 -44.11
C ALA A 17 -43.17 14.07 -43.81
N GLU A 18 -43.85 13.20 -44.56
CA GLU A 18 -43.71 11.75 -44.43
C GLU A 18 -42.31 11.26 -44.83
N GLU A 19 -41.73 11.81 -45.90
CA GLU A 19 -40.35 11.52 -46.31
C GLU A 19 -39.32 12.00 -45.29
N ALA A 20 -39.49 13.21 -44.74
CA ALA A 20 -38.63 13.75 -43.68
C ALA A 20 -38.68 12.88 -42.41
N LEU A 21 -39.87 12.48 -41.96
CA LEU A 21 -40.05 11.63 -40.80
C LEU A 21 -39.42 10.23 -41.00
N ARG A 22 -39.54 9.66 -42.22
CA ARG A 22 -38.91 8.39 -42.55
C ARG A 22 -37.38 8.49 -42.52
N HIS A 23 -36.83 9.58 -43.02
CA HIS A 23 -35.40 9.85 -43.00
C HIS A 23 -34.88 10.00 -41.56
N GLU A 24 -35.56 10.80 -40.74
CA GLU A 24 -35.23 10.98 -39.31
C GLU A 24 -35.28 9.66 -38.54
N ALA A 25 -36.33 8.85 -38.75
CA ALA A 25 -36.44 7.53 -38.14
C ALA A 25 -35.32 6.56 -38.57
N ALA A 26 -34.86 6.65 -39.82
CA ALA A 26 -33.73 5.86 -40.29
C ALA A 26 -32.41 6.29 -39.64
N THR A 27 -32.19 7.60 -39.48
CA THR A 27 -31.01 8.15 -38.80
C THR A 27 -30.95 7.72 -37.33
N ILE A 28 -32.08 7.75 -36.63
CA ILE A 28 -32.16 7.27 -35.23
C ILE A 28 -31.81 5.78 -35.15
N ARG A 29 -32.35 4.95 -36.04
CA ARG A 29 -32.04 3.50 -36.07
C ARG A 29 -30.56 3.23 -36.33
N LEU A 30 -29.93 3.99 -37.25
CA LEU A 30 -28.49 3.88 -37.50
C LEU A 30 -27.70 4.18 -36.23
N MET A 31 -27.98 5.32 -35.59
CA MET A 31 -27.30 5.72 -34.35
C MET A 31 -27.49 4.69 -33.23
N GLN A 32 -28.68 4.13 -33.07
CA GLN A 32 -28.95 3.10 -32.07
C GLN A 32 -28.17 1.81 -32.35
N ARG A 33 -28.11 1.36 -33.61
CA ARG A 33 -27.37 0.15 -33.99
C ARG A 33 -25.87 0.32 -33.77
N VAL A 34 -25.30 1.45 -34.21
CA VAL A 34 -23.88 1.77 -33.99
C VAL A 34 -23.57 1.91 -32.50
N ALA A 35 -24.45 2.53 -31.71
CA ALA A 35 -24.26 2.67 -30.28
C ALA A 35 -24.34 1.32 -29.53
N ALA A 36 -25.24 0.42 -29.93
CA ALA A 36 -25.33 -0.92 -29.38
C ALA A 36 -24.05 -1.72 -29.69
N ALA A 37 -23.64 -1.74 -30.96
CA ALA A 37 -22.37 -2.31 -31.41
C ALA A 37 -21.19 -1.79 -30.59
N ALA A 38 -21.12 -0.46 -30.42
CA ALA A 38 -20.07 0.20 -29.67
C ALA A 38 -20.11 -0.05 -28.15
N ASN A 39 -21.16 -0.65 -27.59
CA ASN A 39 -21.27 -0.90 -26.15
C ASN A 39 -21.24 -2.38 -25.78
N GLU A 40 -21.67 -3.26 -26.68
CA GLU A 40 -21.79 -4.70 -26.42
C GLU A 40 -20.50 -5.48 -26.68
N THR A 41 -19.59 -4.92 -27.49
CA THR A 41 -18.29 -5.54 -27.78
C THR A 41 -17.10 -4.77 -27.20
N THR A 42 -16.09 -5.52 -26.80
CA THR A 42 -14.75 -5.03 -26.49
C THR A 42 -13.77 -5.25 -27.65
N ASP A 43 -14.18 -5.99 -28.68
CA ASP A 43 -13.35 -6.24 -29.84
C ASP A 43 -13.51 -5.17 -30.93
N THR A 44 -12.39 -4.55 -31.28
CA THR A 44 -12.30 -3.51 -32.30
C THR A 44 -12.74 -3.99 -33.68
N GLN A 45 -12.40 -5.21 -34.10
CA GLN A 45 -12.77 -5.67 -35.45
C GLN A 45 -14.27 -5.92 -35.56
N THR A 46 -14.88 -6.51 -34.53
CA THR A 46 -16.34 -6.68 -34.46
C THR A 46 -17.06 -5.32 -34.51
N ALA A 47 -16.62 -4.34 -33.72
CA ALA A 47 -17.24 -3.01 -33.73
C ALA A 47 -17.11 -2.30 -35.09
N LEU A 48 -15.95 -2.40 -35.75
CA LEU A 48 -15.75 -1.83 -37.09
C LEU A 48 -16.67 -2.51 -38.12
N ARG A 49 -16.82 -3.84 -38.04
CA ARG A 49 -17.68 -4.60 -38.96
C ARG A 49 -19.13 -4.18 -38.84
N GLU A 50 -19.65 -4.15 -37.62
CA GLU A 50 -21.04 -3.78 -37.36
C GLU A 50 -21.33 -2.32 -37.75
N ALA A 51 -20.37 -1.42 -37.53
CA ALA A 51 -20.47 -0.03 -37.97
C ALA A 51 -20.52 0.10 -39.50
N ILE A 52 -19.63 -0.62 -40.19
CA ILE A 52 -19.60 -0.64 -41.66
C ILE A 52 -20.93 -1.17 -42.20
N GLU A 53 -21.40 -2.31 -41.70
CA GLU A 53 -22.68 -2.90 -42.12
C GLU A 53 -23.85 -1.95 -41.87
N ALA A 54 -23.91 -1.32 -40.69
CA ALA A 54 -24.97 -0.37 -40.36
C ALA A 54 -24.98 0.84 -41.30
N VAL A 55 -23.81 1.39 -41.63
CA VAL A 55 -23.70 2.53 -42.56
C VAL A 55 -24.03 2.11 -44.00
N CYS A 56 -23.58 0.94 -44.46
CA CYS A 56 -23.94 0.40 -45.77
C CYS A 56 -25.46 0.18 -45.88
N ASP A 57 -26.10 -0.40 -44.87
CA ASP A 57 -27.55 -0.61 -44.84
C ASP A 57 -28.34 0.71 -44.84
N PHE A 58 -27.84 1.73 -44.13
CA PHE A 58 -28.49 3.05 -44.07
C PHE A 58 -28.36 3.83 -45.37
N THR A 59 -27.17 3.83 -45.97
CA THR A 59 -26.87 4.61 -47.19
C THR A 59 -27.30 3.88 -48.47
N GLY A 60 -27.43 2.55 -48.42
CA GLY A 60 -27.57 1.69 -49.60
C GLY A 60 -26.25 1.52 -50.37
N TRP A 61 -25.11 1.93 -49.80
CA TRP A 61 -23.81 1.86 -50.47
C TRP A 61 -23.23 0.45 -50.34
N GLY A 62 -22.90 -0.14 -51.50
CA GLY A 62 -22.61 -1.57 -51.59
C GLY A 62 -21.23 -2.01 -51.09
N VAL A 63 -20.35 -1.08 -50.71
CA VAL A 63 -18.98 -1.40 -50.30
C VAL A 63 -18.59 -0.57 -49.09
N GLY A 64 -17.98 -1.21 -48.09
CA GLY A 64 -17.37 -0.53 -46.97
C GLY A 64 -16.13 -1.26 -46.44
N HIS A 65 -15.17 -0.51 -45.93
CA HIS A 65 -13.90 -1.03 -45.43
C HIS A 65 -13.34 -0.14 -44.31
N ALA A 66 -12.50 -0.70 -43.45
CA ALA A 66 -11.81 0.05 -42.41
C ALA A 66 -10.28 -0.07 -42.51
N PHE A 67 -9.59 1.03 -42.25
CA PHE A 67 -8.15 1.06 -41.95
C PHE A 67 -7.93 1.32 -40.47
N LEU A 68 -6.88 0.71 -39.90
CA LEU A 68 -6.36 1.03 -38.57
C LEU A 68 -5.10 1.90 -38.72
N LEU A 69 -4.93 2.89 -37.84
CA LEU A 69 -3.70 3.66 -37.77
C LEU A 69 -2.62 2.83 -37.08
N ASP A 70 -1.49 2.61 -37.75
CA ASP A 70 -0.27 2.21 -37.08
C ASP A 70 0.42 3.44 -36.49
N THR A 71 0.48 3.49 -35.16
CA THR A 71 1.05 4.62 -34.43
C THR A 71 2.57 4.72 -34.59
N GLN A 72 3.26 3.66 -35.02
CA GLN A 72 4.71 3.69 -35.23
C GLN A 72 5.08 4.34 -36.56
N SER A 73 4.46 3.91 -37.66
CA SER A 73 4.71 4.46 -39.00
C SER A 73 3.89 5.72 -39.31
N ASN A 74 2.83 5.99 -38.56
CA ASN A 74 1.83 7.02 -38.85
C ASN A 74 1.15 6.82 -40.22
N GLU A 75 0.95 5.56 -40.60
CA GLU A 75 0.26 5.14 -41.83
C GLU A 75 -0.99 4.32 -41.50
N LEU A 76 -1.99 4.43 -42.38
CA LEU A 76 -3.19 3.59 -42.33
C LEU A 76 -2.92 2.22 -42.97
N LEU A 77 -3.23 1.18 -42.21
CA LEU A 77 -3.13 -0.23 -42.61
C LEU A 77 -4.52 -0.85 -42.77
N PRO A 78 -4.75 -1.67 -43.81
CA PRO A 78 -6.04 -2.31 -44.03
C PRO A 78 -6.37 -3.24 -42.86
N SER A 79 -7.59 -3.14 -42.33
CA SER A 79 -8.01 -3.92 -41.15
C SER A 79 -8.45 -5.36 -41.50
N GLY A 80 -8.69 -5.63 -42.78
CA GLY A 80 -9.32 -6.87 -43.26
C GLY A 80 -10.85 -6.91 -43.05
N VAL A 81 -11.43 -5.86 -42.46
CA VAL A 81 -12.89 -5.74 -42.27
C VAL A 81 -13.52 -5.11 -43.50
N TRP A 82 -14.38 -5.89 -44.17
CA TRP A 82 -15.09 -5.50 -45.40
C TRP A 82 -16.58 -5.78 -45.28
N HIS A 83 -17.36 -4.94 -45.95
CA HIS A 83 -18.72 -5.21 -46.38
C HIS A 83 -18.78 -5.08 -47.89
N GLU A 84 -19.39 -6.07 -48.56
CA GLU A 84 -19.59 -6.10 -50.01
C GLU A 84 -21.01 -6.62 -50.29
N SER A 85 -21.79 -5.86 -51.05
CA SER A 85 -23.11 -6.30 -51.50
C SER A 85 -22.98 -7.33 -52.62
N ALA A 86 -24.00 -8.17 -52.81
CA ALA A 86 -23.98 -9.24 -53.81
C ALA A 86 -23.81 -8.76 -55.27
N HIS A 87 -24.02 -7.46 -55.52
CA HIS A 87 -23.92 -6.85 -56.85
C HIS A 87 -22.64 -6.01 -57.02
N ALA A 88 -21.77 -5.92 -56.01
CA ALA A 88 -20.54 -5.15 -56.08
C ALA A 88 -19.45 -5.91 -56.86
N ASP A 89 -18.95 -5.33 -57.96
CA ASP A 89 -17.80 -5.85 -58.71
C ASP A 89 -16.50 -5.14 -58.29
N VAL A 90 -16.01 -5.46 -57.07
CA VAL A 90 -14.89 -4.74 -56.44
C VAL A 90 -13.68 -5.60 -56.09
N ALA A 91 -13.60 -6.83 -56.60
CA ALA A 91 -12.51 -7.76 -56.26
C ALA A 91 -11.11 -7.21 -56.59
N ALA A 92 -10.96 -6.50 -57.71
CA ALA A 92 -9.70 -5.85 -58.09
C ALA A 92 -9.37 -4.67 -57.16
N PHE A 93 -10.38 -3.85 -56.84
CA PHE A 93 -10.23 -2.73 -55.91
C PHE A 93 -9.86 -3.20 -54.49
N ARG A 94 -10.47 -4.27 -54.01
CA ARG A 94 -10.15 -4.89 -52.72
C ARG A 94 -8.70 -5.34 -52.64
N ARG A 95 -8.22 -6.10 -53.63
CA ARG A 95 -6.82 -6.57 -53.66
C ARG A 95 -5.81 -5.42 -53.59
N ILE A 96 -6.07 -4.32 -54.30
CA ILE A 96 -5.21 -3.14 -54.26
C ILE A 96 -5.28 -2.48 -52.88
N THR A 97 -6.47 -2.33 -52.32
CA THR A 97 -6.69 -1.71 -51.01
C THR A 97 -5.99 -2.50 -49.90
N GLU A 98 -6.09 -3.83 -49.91
CA GLU A 98 -5.44 -4.73 -48.95
C GLU A 98 -3.91 -4.73 -49.06
N ALA A 99 -3.36 -4.39 -50.23
CA ALA A 99 -1.92 -4.25 -50.45
C ALA A 99 -1.39 -2.82 -50.20
N SER A 100 -2.29 -1.85 -49.94
CA SER A 100 -1.93 -0.43 -49.85
C SER A 100 -1.74 0.04 -48.40
N ARG A 101 -0.89 1.06 -48.25
CA ARG A 101 -0.69 1.82 -47.01
C ARG A 101 -0.85 3.30 -47.31
N PHE A 102 -1.47 4.06 -46.40
CA PHE A 102 -1.76 5.48 -46.66
C PHE A 102 -1.17 6.38 -45.59
N ALA A 103 -0.18 7.18 -46.00
CA ALA A 103 0.31 8.31 -45.22
C ALA A 103 -0.71 9.47 -45.19
N PRO A 104 -0.58 10.42 -44.25
CA PRO A 104 -1.48 11.57 -44.16
C PRO A 104 -1.55 12.37 -45.47
N GLY A 105 -2.76 12.56 -45.98
CA GLY A 105 -3.09 13.28 -47.21
C GLY A 105 -3.11 12.43 -48.48
N VAL A 106 -2.70 11.16 -48.43
CA VAL A 106 -2.64 10.26 -49.59
C VAL A 106 -3.94 9.48 -49.75
N ASP A 107 -4.55 9.56 -50.95
CA ASP A 107 -5.86 8.96 -51.25
C ASP A 107 -6.98 9.44 -50.29
N LEU A 108 -8.19 8.92 -50.44
CA LEU A 108 -9.34 9.23 -49.60
C LEU A 108 -9.07 8.98 -48.10
N PRO A 109 -8.60 7.79 -47.66
CA PRO A 109 -8.37 7.54 -46.24
C PRO A 109 -7.25 8.39 -45.64
N GLY A 110 -6.16 8.65 -46.37
CA GLY A 110 -5.09 9.51 -45.88
C GLY A 110 -5.54 10.97 -45.75
N ARG A 111 -6.43 11.47 -46.62
CA ARG A 111 -7.03 12.81 -46.46
C ARG A 111 -7.85 12.91 -45.17
N VAL A 112 -8.58 11.86 -44.80
CA VAL A 112 -9.29 11.80 -43.52
C VAL A 112 -8.29 11.82 -42.36
N LEU A 113 -7.21 11.03 -42.42
CA LEU A 113 -6.15 11.03 -41.41
C LEU A 113 -5.54 12.43 -41.23
N LYS A 114 -5.26 13.15 -42.33
CA LYS A 114 -4.68 14.50 -42.29
C LYS A 114 -5.65 15.56 -41.75
N ASN A 115 -6.91 15.50 -42.17
CA ASN A 115 -7.87 16.58 -41.88
C ASN A 115 -8.74 16.31 -40.65
N GLN A 116 -8.72 15.09 -40.11
CA GLN A 116 -9.49 14.64 -38.94
C GLN A 116 -11.01 14.89 -39.06
N ARG A 117 -11.51 14.86 -40.29
CA ARG A 117 -12.93 15.08 -40.62
C ARG A 117 -13.36 14.19 -41.77
N PRO A 118 -14.66 13.91 -41.90
CA PRO A 118 -15.18 13.19 -43.06
C PRO A 118 -14.79 13.86 -44.39
N VAL A 119 -14.51 13.04 -45.40
CA VAL A 119 -14.15 13.48 -46.76
C VAL A 119 -15.05 12.77 -47.76
N TRP A 120 -15.52 13.52 -48.76
CA TRP A 120 -16.39 13.03 -49.83
C TRP A 120 -15.71 13.17 -51.19
N VAL A 121 -15.91 12.17 -52.05
CA VAL A 121 -15.47 12.15 -53.45
C VAL A 121 -16.69 11.85 -54.31
N ARG A 122 -17.13 12.86 -55.07
CA ARG A 122 -18.32 12.77 -55.94
C ARG A 122 -18.16 11.76 -57.06
N ASP A 123 -17.03 11.79 -57.75
CA ASP A 123 -16.65 10.82 -58.77
C ASP A 123 -15.16 10.45 -58.63
N VAL A 124 -14.85 9.22 -58.21
CA VAL A 124 -13.49 8.74 -57.95
C VAL A 124 -12.64 8.69 -59.22
N LEU A 125 -13.26 8.54 -60.40
CA LEU A 125 -12.56 8.57 -61.68
C LEU A 125 -12.16 10.00 -62.08
N ALA A 126 -12.86 11.01 -61.56
CA ALA A 126 -12.58 12.41 -61.80
C ALA A 126 -11.66 13.05 -60.74
N ASP A 127 -11.44 12.39 -59.60
CA ASP A 127 -10.58 12.89 -58.53
C ASP A 127 -9.11 12.55 -58.81
N PRO A 128 -8.25 13.55 -59.09
CA PRO A 128 -6.86 13.28 -59.44
C PRO A 128 -6.01 12.75 -58.28
N GLY A 129 -6.46 12.89 -57.04
CA GLY A 129 -5.77 12.38 -55.87
C GLY A 129 -6.38 11.09 -55.30
N PHE A 130 -7.32 10.45 -56.00
CA PHE A 130 -7.76 9.08 -55.68
C PHE A 130 -6.87 8.10 -56.44
N VAL A 131 -5.78 7.66 -55.82
CA VAL A 131 -4.67 6.98 -56.52
C VAL A 131 -5.00 5.52 -56.83
N ARG A 132 -5.82 4.86 -56.00
CA ARG A 132 -6.24 3.47 -56.23
C ARG A 132 -7.07 3.26 -57.51
N ALA A 133 -7.91 4.22 -57.91
CA ALA A 133 -8.69 4.11 -59.14
C ALA A 133 -7.81 4.16 -60.41
N ARG A 134 -6.57 4.66 -60.31
CA ARG A 134 -5.60 4.65 -61.42
C ARG A 134 -4.80 3.35 -61.50
N ALA A 135 -4.78 2.57 -60.42
CA ALA A 135 -4.06 1.31 -60.34
C ALA A 135 -4.82 0.12 -60.97
N THR A 136 -6.10 0.29 -61.32
CA THR A 136 -6.90 -0.71 -62.04
C THR A 136 -7.92 -0.05 -62.97
N THR A 137 -8.16 -0.64 -64.16
CA THR A 137 -9.21 -0.21 -65.09
C THR A 137 -10.60 -0.77 -64.74
N GLN A 138 -10.67 -1.69 -63.78
CA GLN A 138 -11.89 -2.31 -63.24
C GLN A 138 -12.04 -1.93 -61.77
N VAL A 139 -12.56 -0.73 -61.50
CA VAL A 139 -12.68 -0.22 -60.11
C VAL A 139 -14.06 -0.53 -59.51
N GLY A 140 -15.10 -0.72 -60.32
CA GLY A 140 -16.46 -1.06 -59.85
C GLY A 140 -17.15 0.00 -58.98
N ILE A 141 -16.46 1.10 -58.68
CA ILE A 141 -16.92 2.20 -57.82
C ILE A 141 -16.85 3.52 -58.58
N ARG A 142 -17.74 4.45 -58.21
CA ARG A 142 -17.85 5.79 -58.78
C ARG A 142 -17.86 6.87 -57.73
N ALA A 143 -18.51 6.72 -56.58
CA ALA A 143 -18.42 7.69 -55.49
C ALA A 143 -17.87 7.06 -54.21
N GLY A 144 -17.30 7.89 -53.35
CA GLY A 144 -16.70 7.45 -52.10
C GLY A 144 -16.84 8.48 -50.98
N PHE A 145 -17.04 8.04 -49.76
CA PHE A 145 -16.82 8.89 -48.59
C PHE A 145 -16.06 8.11 -47.52
N ALA A 146 -15.33 8.84 -46.69
CA ALA A 146 -14.63 8.25 -45.57
C ALA A 146 -14.77 9.12 -44.33
N LEU A 147 -14.78 8.48 -43.16
CA LEU A 147 -14.97 9.12 -41.86
C LEU A 147 -13.89 8.67 -40.86
N PRO A 148 -13.44 9.56 -39.98
CA PRO A 148 -12.45 9.22 -38.96
C PRO A 148 -13.11 8.56 -37.76
N VAL A 149 -12.50 7.51 -37.24
CA VAL A 149 -12.79 6.96 -35.91
C VAL A 149 -11.90 7.68 -34.90
N MET A 150 -12.50 8.47 -34.02
CA MET A 150 -11.77 9.40 -33.15
C MET A 150 -11.59 8.82 -31.75
N VAL A 151 -10.34 8.75 -31.28
CA VAL A 151 -10.01 8.56 -29.86
C VAL A 151 -9.45 9.88 -29.33
N GLY A 152 -10.24 10.59 -28.54
CA GLY A 152 -9.93 11.96 -28.14
C GLY A 152 -9.80 12.88 -29.36
N ARG A 153 -8.57 13.34 -29.67
CA ARG A 153 -8.25 14.19 -30.83
C ARG A 153 -7.46 13.46 -31.92
N GLU A 154 -7.27 12.15 -31.78
CA GLU A 154 -6.48 11.35 -32.69
C GLU A 154 -7.38 10.44 -33.53
N VAL A 155 -7.01 10.25 -34.80
CA VAL A 155 -7.67 9.28 -35.68
C VAL A 155 -7.11 7.90 -35.36
N ALA A 156 -7.92 7.02 -34.78
CA ALA A 156 -7.51 5.65 -34.48
C ALA A 156 -7.75 4.69 -35.66
N ALA A 157 -8.77 4.99 -36.47
CA ALA A 157 -9.13 4.22 -37.65
C ALA A 157 -9.84 5.14 -38.67
N VAL A 158 -9.97 4.68 -39.92
CA VAL A 158 -10.74 5.36 -40.95
C VAL A 158 -11.68 4.35 -41.59
N LEU A 159 -12.98 4.65 -41.63
CA LEU A 159 -13.95 3.86 -42.40
C LEU A 159 -14.16 4.55 -43.74
N GLU A 160 -14.18 3.78 -44.81
CA GLU A 160 -14.47 4.24 -46.16
C GLU A 160 -15.61 3.43 -46.77
N PHE A 161 -16.41 4.10 -47.60
CA PHE A 161 -17.61 3.56 -48.21
C PHE A 161 -17.66 3.96 -49.66
N TYR A 162 -18.17 3.07 -50.51
CA TYR A 162 -18.24 3.30 -51.96
C TYR A 162 -19.55 2.80 -52.57
N THR A 163 -19.91 3.43 -53.69
CA THR A 163 -21.04 3.06 -54.54
C THR A 163 -20.66 3.14 -56.02
N ASP A 164 -21.44 2.53 -56.90
CA ASP A 164 -21.17 2.35 -58.34
C ASP A 164 -21.66 3.51 -59.23
N HIS A 165 -22.24 4.56 -58.64
CA HIS A 165 -22.70 5.76 -59.33
C HIS A 165 -22.19 7.05 -58.66
N PRO A 166 -22.04 8.16 -59.40
CA PRO A 166 -21.69 9.45 -58.80
C PRO A 166 -22.75 9.95 -57.82
N VAL A 167 -22.34 10.51 -56.69
CA VAL A 167 -23.25 11.05 -55.67
C VAL A 167 -22.76 12.42 -55.18
N GLU A 168 -23.66 13.40 -55.12
CA GLU A 168 -23.36 14.72 -54.60
C GLU A 168 -23.12 14.70 -53.08
N PRO A 169 -22.21 15.52 -52.54
CA PRO A 169 -21.98 15.59 -51.09
C PRO A 169 -23.24 16.00 -50.32
N ASP A 170 -23.54 15.27 -49.25
CA ASP A 170 -24.59 15.61 -48.29
C ASP A 170 -23.96 16.04 -46.94
N PRO A 171 -24.02 17.34 -46.58
CA PRO A 171 -23.47 17.84 -45.32
C PRO A 171 -24.06 17.18 -44.07
N ASN A 172 -25.37 16.87 -44.07
CA ASN A 172 -26.04 16.27 -42.93
C ASN A 172 -25.55 14.83 -42.72
N MET A 173 -25.31 14.12 -43.82
CA MET A 173 -24.74 12.78 -43.76
C MET A 173 -23.30 12.79 -43.25
N LEU A 174 -22.47 13.76 -43.67
CA LEU A 174 -21.11 13.90 -43.15
C LEU A 174 -21.09 14.15 -41.63
N GLU A 175 -22.02 14.96 -41.11
CA GLU A 175 -22.13 15.21 -39.67
C GLU A 175 -22.56 13.93 -38.90
N LEU A 176 -23.55 13.20 -39.43
CA LEU A 176 -23.97 11.89 -38.91
C LEU A 176 -22.80 10.89 -38.87
N MET A 177 -21.99 10.83 -39.93
CA MET A 177 -20.82 9.96 -40.01
C MET A 177 -19.73 10.34 -39.00
N ALA A 178 -19.49 11.63 -38.75
CA ALA A 178 -18.54 12.07 -37.72
C ALA A 178 -18.94 11.58 -36.32
N ASN A 179 -20.24 11.61 -36.01
CA ASN A 179 -20.78 11.10 -34.75
C ASN A 179 -20.60 9.58 -34.61
N ILE A 180 -20.81 8.82 -35.69
CA ILE A 180 -20.56 7.37 -35.74
C ILE A 180 -19.07 7.08 -35.47
N GLY A 181 -18.18 7.80 -36.13
CA GLY A 181 -16.73 7.68 -35.92
C GLY A 181 -16.32 7.90 -34.46
N THR A 182 -16.94 8.86 -33.78
CA THR A 182 -16.72 9.12 -32.35
C THR A 182 -17.22 7.96 -31.47
N GLN A 183 -18.38 7.36 -31.79
CA GLN A 183 -18.91 6.23 -31.02
C GLN A 183 -18.02 4.99 -31.12
N ILE A 184 -17.57 4.65 -32.33
CA ILE A 184 -16.67 3.51 -32.55
C ILE A 184 -15.30 3.74 -31.91
N GLY A 185 -14.84 4.99 -31.85
CA GLY A 185 -13.60 5.36 -31.18
C GLY A 185 -13.57 4.96 -29.71
N ARG A 186 -14.71 5.03 -29.01
CA ARG A 186 -14.81 4.60 -27.60
C ARG A 186 -14.49 3.12 -27.41
N VAL A 187 -14.79 2.25 -28.37
CA VAL A 187 -14.44 0.83 -28.29
C VAL A 187 -12.92 0.65 -28.34
N ILE A 188 -12.27 1.34 -29.27
CA ILE A 188 -10.81 1.30 -29.44
C ILE A 188 -10.12 1.86 -28.19
N GLU A 189 -10.63 2.96 -27.64
CA GLU A 189 -10.14 3.53 -26.39
C GLU A 189 -10.25 2.55 -25.21
N ARG A 190 -11.42 1.93 -25.02
CA ARG A 190 -11.61 0.93 -23.96
C ARG A 190 -10.67 -0.25 -24.10
N LYS A 191 -10.47 -0.77 -25.31
CA LYS A 191 -9.52 -1.87 -25.57
C LYS A 191 -8.09 -1.47 -25.19
N ARG A 192 -7.62 -0.30 -25.66
CA ARG A 192 -6.28 0.23 -25.31
C ARG A 192 -6.09 0.37 -23.80
N VAL A 193 -7.09 0.92 -23.10
CA VAL A 193 -7.02 1.09 -21.64
C VAL A 193 -6.99 -0.27 -20.93
N ASN A 194 -7.80 -1.24 -21.37
CA ASN A 194 -7.83 -2.56 -20.78
C ASN A 194 -6.49 -3.30 -20.94
N ASP A 195 -5.90 -3.27 -22.14
CA ASP A 195 -4.60 -3.90 -22.40
C ASP A 195 -3.49 -3.33 -21.51
N VAL A 196 -3.48 -2.00 -21.31
CA VAL A 196 -2.54 -1.33 -20.39
C VAL A 196 -2.79 -1.74 -18.94
N LEU A 197 -4.05 -1.85 -18.51
CA LEU A 197 -4.40 -2.27 -17.17
C LEU A 197 -4.00 -3.73 -16.90
N GLU A 198 -4.28 -4.65 -17.82
CA GLU A 198 -3.91 -6.07 -17.69
C GLU A 198 -2.40 -6.26 -17.57
N ASN A 199 -1.62 -5.55 -18.40
CA ASN A 199 -0.17 -5.55 -18.30
C ASN A 199 0.32 -5.02 -16.93
N ARG A 200 -0.27 -3.92 -16.45
CA ARG A 200 0.09 -3.33 -15.16
C ARG A 200 -0.29 -4.22 -13.98
N VAL A 201 -1.43 -4.92 -14.04
CA VAL A 201 -1.84 -5.89 -13.03
C VAL A 201 -0.86 -7.05 -12.97
N THR A 202 -0.46 -7.58 -14.13
CA THR A 202 0.51 -8.68 -14.22
C THR A 202 1.86 -8.28 -13.61
N GLU A 203 2.38 -7.10 -13.97
CA GLU A 203 3.65 -6.59 -13.44
C GLU A 203 3.59 -6.38 -11.91
N ARG A 204 2.51 -5.75 -11.42
CA ARG A 204 2.34 -5.51 -9.98
C ARG A 204 2.19 -6.79 -9.19
N THR A 205 1.50 -7.79 -9.73
CA THR A 205 1.35 -9.10 -9.08
C THR A 205 2.71 -9.78 -8.90
N ALA A 206 3.54 -9.78 -9.95
CA ALA A 206 4.90 -10.33 -9.87
C ALA A 206 5.79 -9.57 -8.86
N GLN A 207 5.69 -8.24 -8.79
CA GLN A 207 6.41 -7.43 -7.80
C GLN A 207 6.00 -7.77 -6.37
N LEU A 208 4.69 -7.90 -6.11
CA LEU A 208 4.17 -8.25 -4.79
C LEU A 208 4.61 -9.64 -4.34
N GLU A 209 4.58 -10.63 -5.24
CA GLU A 209 5.05 -11.98 -4.92
C GLU A 209 6.53 -11.99 -4.54
N ASN A 210 7.38 -11.29 -5.29
CA ASN A 210 8.81 -11.19 -4.99
C ASN A 210 9.07 -10.49 -3.66
N ALA A 211 8.38 -9.39 -3.38
CA ALA A 211 8.49 -8.68 -2.10
C ALA A 211 8.05 -9.58 -0.93
N ASN A 212 6.97 -10.35 -1.08
CA ASN A 212 6.47 -11.24 -0.03
C ASN A 212 7.44 -12.40 0.25
N ARG A 213 8.06 -12.97 -0.79
CA ARG A 213 9.10 -13.99 -0.64
C ARG A 213 10.32 -13.44 0.11
N GLU A 214 10.78 -12.24 -0.23
CA GLU A 214 11.91 -11.58 0.44
C GLU A 214 11.59 -11.28 1.91
N LEU A 215 10.39 -10.76 2.20
CA LEU A 215 9.94 -10.53 3.57
C LEU A 215 9.90 -11.82 4.39
N SER A 216 9.37 -12.89 3.81
CA SER A 216 9.31 -14.21 4.47
C SER A 216 10.72 -14.75 4.75
N ARG A 217 11.65 -14.61 3.80
CA ARG A 217 13.05 -15.02 3.99
C ARG A 217 13.72 -14.24 5.13
N ARG A 218 13.57 -12.91 5.16
CA ARG A 218 14.11 -12.06 6.23
C ARG A 218 13.51 -12.39 7.59
N ALA A 219 12.22 -12.69 7.64
CA ALA A 219 11.55 -13.09 8.88
C ALA A 219 12.17 -14.38 9.45
N ILE A 220 12.39 -15.38 8.60
CA ILE A 220 13.04 -16.64 9.00
C ILE A 220 14.48 -16.40 9.47
N GLU A 221 15.24 -15.56 8.76
CA GLU A 221 16.63 -15.23 9.12
C GLU A 221 16.72 -14.47 10.46
N LEU A 222 15.87 -13.47 10.67
CA LEU A 222 15.79 -12.74 11.94
C LEU A 222 15.41 -13.68 13.09
N GLU A 223 14.49 -14.61 12.87
CA GLU A 223 14.10 -15.59 13.88
C GLU A 223 15.26 -16.54 14.21
N ALA A 224 16.01 -17.01 13.20
CA ALA A 224 17.19 -17.84 13.40
C ALA A 224 18.29 -17.12 14.19
N ILE A 225 18.62 -15.87 13.81
CA ILE A 225 19.61 -15.03 14.50
C ILE A 225 19.18 -14.78 15.95
N ASN A 226 17.90 -14.49 16.18
CA ASN A 226 17.41 -14.26 17.53
C ASN A 226 17.53 -15.52 18.40
N ARG A 227 17.18 -16.71 17.87
CA ARG A 227 17.37 -17.99 18.57
C ARG A 227 18.85 -18.29 18.86
N GLU A 228 19.74 -17.97 17.93
CA GLU A 228 21.19 -18.17 18.12
C GLU A 228 21.74 -17.25 19.22
N LEU A 229 21.39 -15.96 19.20
CA LEU A 229 21.77 -15.00 20.23
C LEU A 229 21.27 -15.41 21.62
N GLU A 230 20.06 -15.97 21.69
CA GLU A 230 19.48 -16.49 22.92
C GLU A 230 20.23 -17.73 23.44
N SER A 231 20.53 -18.69 22.57
CA SER A 231 21.33 -19.89 22.91
C SER A 231 22.72 -19.51 23.41
N PHE A 232 23.38 -18.58 22.72
CA PHE A 232 24.66 -18.02 23.13
C PHE A 232 24.58 -17.37 24.51
N SER A 233 23.57 -16.52 24.73
CA SER A 233 23.36 -15.85 26.02
C SER A 233 23.14 -16.85 27.16
N TYR A 234 22.42 -17.95 26.90
CA TYR A 234 22.19 -19.01 27.88
C TYR A 234 23.48 -19.78 28.22
N SER A 235 24.22 -20.20 27.20
CA SER A 235 25.45 -20.97 27.35
C SER A 235 26.52 -20.20 28.13
N VAL A 236 26.82 -18.96 27.71
CA VAL A 236 27.80 -18.10 28.38
C VAL A 236 27.42 -17.84 29.84
N SER A 237 26.13 -17.61 30.11
CA SER A 237 25.65 -17.40 31.48
C SER A 237 25.88 -18.61 32.38
N HIS A 238 25.60 -19.82 31.87
CA HIS A 238 25.83 -21.05 32.61
C HIS A 238 27.32 -21.25 32.92
N ASP A 239 28.16 -21.09 31.90
CA ASP A 239 29.59 -21.36 31.99
C ASP A 239 30.34 -20.35 32.86
N LEU A 240 29.87 -19.10 32.94
CA LEU A 240 30.41 -18.09 33.85
C LEU A 240 29.96 -18.30 35.31
N ARG A 241 28.84 -18.98 35.56
CA ARG A 241 28.30 -19.13 36.92
C ARG A 241 29.16 -20.06 37.79
N ALA A 242 29.69 -21.14 37.23
CA ALA A 242 30.54 -22.08 37.95
C ALA A 242 31.85 -21.46 38.50
N PRO A 243 32.68 -20.76 37.69
CA PRO A 243 33.91 -20.15 38.17
C PRO A 243 33.64 -19.03 39.19
N LEU A 244 32.55 -18.26 39.04
CA LEU A 244 32.19 -17.22 40.00
C LEU A 244 31.80 -17.78 41.37
N ARG A 245 31.06 -18.89 41.40
CA ARG A 245 30.78 -19.62 42.65
C ARG A 245 32.06 -20.13 43.29
N GLY A 246 33.01 -20.63 42.50
CA GLY A 246 34.32 -21.05 42.98
C GLY A 246 35.09 -19.89 43.63
N ILE A 247 35.22 -18.74 42.93
CA ILE A 247 35.91 -17.55 43.46
C ILE A 247 35.26 -17.08 44.76
N PHE A 248 33.93 -17.02 44.81
CA PHE A 248 33.21 -16.64 46.03
C PHE A 248 33.45 -17.64 47.17
N GLY A 249 33.32 -18.93 46.91
CA GLY A 249 33.51 -19.99 47.90
C GLY A 249 34.92 -20.03 48.47
N PHE A 250 35.96 -19.96 47.63
CA PHE A 250 37.35 -19.91 48.10
C PHE A 250 37.65 -18.63 48.88
N SER A 251 37.11 -17.48 48.45
CA SER A 251 37.28 -16.23 49.18
C SER A 251 36.60 -16.27 50.55
N GLN A 252 35.44 -16.94 50.65
CA GLN A 252 34.73 -17.15 51.90
C GLN A 252 35.49 -18.10 52.82
N ALA A 253 35.94 -19.26 52.33
CA ALA A 253 36.75 -20.20 53.10
C ALA A 253 38.05 -19.54 53.62
N LEU A 254 38.73 -18.75 52.79
CA LEU A 254 39.93 -18.02 53.23
C LEU A 254 39.64 -17.02 54.35
N GLN A 255 38.48 -16.35 54.30
CA GLN A 255 38.05 -15.42 55.34
C GLN A 255 37.65 -16.14 56.64
N GLU A 256 37.00 -17.29 56.55
CA GLU A 256 36.57 -18.10 57.71
C GLU A 256 37.77 -18.77 58.40
N ASP A 257 38.67 -19.40 57.64
CA ASP A 257 39.78 -20.20 58.18
C ASP A 257 41.01 -19.36 58.55
N PHE A 258 41.25 -18.26 57.83
CA PHE A 258 42.47 -17.44 57.97
C PHE A 258 42.18 -15.97 58.26
N GLY A 259 40.92 -15.58 58.49
CA GLY A 259 40.52 -14.19 58.71
C GLY A 259 41.28 -13.50 59.83
N GLU A 260 41.55 -14.18 60.94
CA GLU A 260 42.31 -13.60 62.07
C GLU A 260 43.80 -13.40 61.78
N LYS A 261 44.35 -14.12 60.79
CA LYS A 261 45.75 -13.99 60.37
C LYS A 261 45.96 -12.92 59.31
N LEU A 262 44.88 -12.36 58.77
CA LEU A 262 44.91 -11.28 57.79
C LEU A 262 44.85 -9.93 58.50
N ASP A 263 45.68 -9.01 58.03
CA ASP A 263 45.57 -7.60 58.39
C ASP A 263 44.29 -6.99 57.77
N ASP A 264 43.96 -5.76 58.18
CA ASP A 264 42.75 -5.09 57.71
C ASP A 264 42.75 -4.88 56.19
N ALA A 265 43.94 -4.73 55.58
CA ALA A 265 44.10 -4.64 54.14
C ALA A 265 43.74 -5.96 53.43
N GLY A 266 44.20 -7.10 53.96
CA GLY A 266 43.86 -8.43 53.45
C GLY A 266 42.37 -8.75 53.55
N LYS A 267 41.73 -8.41 54.69
CA LYS A 267 40.28 -8.54 54.87
C LYS A 267 39.50 -7.69 53.86
N ALA A 268 39.89 -6.43 53.68
CA ALA A 268 39.25 -5.52 52.73
C ALA A 268 39.37 -6.02 51.26
N LEU A 269 40.49 -6.65 50.89
CA LEU A 269 40.65 -7.27 49.58
C LEU A 269 39.71 -8.47 49.39
N LEU A 270 39.59 -9.35 50.38
CA LEU A 270 38.68 -10.49 50.33
C LEU A 270 37.22 -10.05 50.19
N ASP A 271 36.79 -9.06 50.97
CA ASP A 271 35.44 -8.50 50.87
C ASP A 271 35.19 -7.91 49.48
N ARG A 272 36.20 -7.28 48.87
CA ARG A 272 36.09 -6.72 47.52
C ARG A 272 35.97 -7.81 46.44
N ILE A 273 36.70 -8.93 46.58
CA ILE A 273 36.59 -10.09 45.68
C ILE A 273 35.20 -10.74 45.82
N LYS A 274 34.74 -11.01 47.05
CA LYS A 274 33.41 -11.56 47.32
C LYS A 274 32.31 -10.70 46.70
N ALA A 275 32.37 -9.39 46.95
CA ALA A 275 31.41 -8.44 46.39
C ALA A 275 31.47 -8.40 44.85
N ALA A 276 32.65 -8.53 44.23
CA ALA A 276 32.78 -8.60 42.77
C ALA A 276 32.14 -9.87 42.19
N SER A 277 32.41 -11.04 42.78
CA SER A 277 31.85 -12.32 42.32
C SER A 277 30.33 -12.36 42.45
N GLN A 278 29.79 -11.87 43.57
CA GLN A 278 28.34 -11.75 43.76
C GLN A 278 27.70 -10.77 42.76
N ARG A 279 28.35 -9.63 42.47
CA ARG A 279 27.86 -8.70 41.44
C ARG A 279 27.82 -9.35 40.06
N MET A 280 28.84 -10.10 39.68
CA MET A 280 28.85 -10.82 38.40
C MET A 280 27.77 -11.90 38.33
N ALA A 281 27.53 -12.64 39.42
CA ALA A 281 26.45 -13.63 39.48
C ALA A 281 25.08 -12.97 39.25
N ARG A 282 24.81 -11.82 39.91
CA ARG A 282 23.58 -11.05 39.69
C ARG A 282 23.42 -10.55 38.26
N LEU A 283 24.49 -10.05 37.64
CA LEU A 283 24.48 -9.62 36.23
C LEU A 283 24.08 -10.75 35.28
N ILE A 284 24.60 -11.95 35.52
CA ILE A 284 24.29 -13.15 34.73
C ILE A 284 22.81 -13.53 34.89
N ASP A 285 22.30 -13.55 36.12
CA ASP A 285 20.91 -13.90 36.39
C ASP A 285 19.94 -12.89 35.76
N ASP A 286 20.24 -11.60 35.84
CA ASP A 286 19.45 -10.54 35.23
C ASP A 286 19.45 -10.64 33.69
N MET A 287 20.60 -10.96 33.08
CA MET A 287 20.73 -11.14 31.63
C MET A 287 19.89 -12.34 31.15
N LEU A 288 19.90 -13.44 31.90
CA LEU A 288 19.03 -14.60 31.63
C LEU A 288 17.53 -14.26 31.79
N GLY A 289 17.19 -13.47 32.81
CA GLY A 289 15.83 -12.96 33.01
C GLY A 289 15.34 -12.17 31.79
N LEU A 290 16.17 -11.25 31.30
CA LEU A 290 15.89 -10.45 30.11
C LEU A 290 15.71 -11.30 28.84
N SER A 291 16.50 -12.37 28.68
CA SER A 291 16.36 -13.32 27.57
C SER A 291 15.02 -14.08 27.65
N ARG A 292 14.66 -14.61 28.83
CA ARG A 292 13.42 -15.37 29.05
C ARG A 292 12.14 -14.55 28.83
N VAL A 293 12.16 -13.26 29.17
CA VAL A 293 11.03 -12.34 28.94
C VAL A 293 10.63 -12.28 27.47
N THR A 294 11.56 -12.52 26.54
CA THR A 294 11.33 -12.51 25.09
C THR A 294 10.52 -13.70 24.58
N ARG A 295 10.72 -14.89 25.18
CA ARG A 295 10.30 -16.18 24.60
C ARG A 295 8.96 -16.70 25.12
N ALA A 296 8.55 -16.31 26.32
CA ALA A 296 7.34 -16.86 26.94
C ALA A 296 6.09 -16.41 26.18
N GLU A 297 5.23 -17.35 25.75
CA GLU A 297 3.87 -17.01 25.30
C GLU A 297 3.21 -16.11 26.34
N MET A 298 2.64 -14.98 25.89
CA MET A 298 1.93 -14.07 26.78
C MET A 298 0.51 -14.56 26.95
N LYS A 299 0.10 -14.71 28.21
CA LYS A 299 -1.30 -14.89 28.55
C LYS A 299 -1.86 -13.54 28.96
N LEU A 300 -2.60 -12.89 28.06
CA LEU A 300 -3.27 -11.63 28.35
C LEU A 300 -4.53 -11.92 29.18
N GLU A 301 -4.55 -11.44 30.42
CA GLU A 301 -5.71 -11.53 31.31
C GLU A 301 -5.89 -10.20 32.07
N PRO A 302 -7.07 -9.93 32.65
CA PRO A 302 -7.25 -8.80 33.54
C PRO A 302 -6.39 -8.98 34.81
N VAL A 303 -5.51 -8.02 35.07
CA VAL A 303 -4.59 -8.02 36.22
C VAL A 303 -4.82 -6.79 37.08
N ASP A 304 -5.00 -7.01 38.39
CA ASP A 304 -5.01 -5.94 39.39
C ASP A 304 -3.57 -5.52 39.73
N LEU A 305 -3.14 -4.42 39.15
CA LEU A 305 -1.82 -3.84 39.39
C LEU A 305 -1.69 -3.25 40.80
N SER A 306 -2.80 -2.80 41.41
CA SER A 306 -2.79 -2.28 42.78
C SER A 306 -2.50 -3.40 43.78
N ALA A 307 -3.10 -4.58 43.59
CA ALA A 307 -2.84 -5.77 44.39
C ALA A 307 -1.38 -6.22 44.25
N LEU A 308 -0.89 -6.38 43.00
CA LEU A 308 0.51 -6.75 42.75
C LEU A 308 1.51 -5.75 43.35
N CYS A 309 1.26 -4.44 43.19
CA CYS A 309 2.10 -3.40 43.77
C CYS A 309 2.14 -3.51 45.30
N SER A 310 1.00 -3.74 45.94
CA SER A 310 0.88 -3.87 47.39
C SER A 310 1.64 -5.09 47.92
N GLU A 311 1.56 -6.23 47.23
CA GLU A 311 2.32 -7.45 47.55
C GLU A 311 3.83 -7.19 47.51
N ILE A 312 4.32 -6.58 46.41
CA ILE A 312 5.73 -6.27 46.22
C ILE A 312 6.24 -5.30 47.30
N ILE A 313 5.46 -4.25 47.60
CA ILE A 313 5.81 -3.29 48.67
C ILE A 313 5.89 -3.98 50.03
N ALA A 314 5.00 -4.93 50.32
CA ALA A 314 5.03 -5.69 51.56
C ALA A 314 6.29 -6.57 51.66
N GLU A 315 6.72 -7.21 50.57
CA GLU A 315 7.99 -7.95 50.49
C GLU A 315 9.20 -7.03 50.75
N LEU A 316 9.24 -5.86 50.12
CA LEU A 316 10.32 -4.89 50.30
C LEU A 316 10.40 -4.34 51.72
N ARG A 317 9.26 -4.08 52.37
CA ARG A 317 9.20 -3.67 53.77
C ARG A 317 9.72 -4.75 54.72
N LYS A 318 9.39 -6.02 54.47
CA LYS A 318 9.91 -7.14 55.27
C LYS A 318 11.43 -7.28 55.16
N ALA A 319 12.00 -7.01 53.98
CA ALA A 319 13.45 -7.05 53.77
C ALA A 319 14.19 -5.87 54.44
N ALA A 320 13.52 -4.75 54.71
CA ALA A 320 14.11 -3.55 55.30
C ALA A 320 13.25 -2.94 56.44
N PRO A 321 13.04 -3.66 57.56
CA PRO A 321 12.09 -3.28 58.60
C PRO A 321 12.46 -1.99 59.35
N ALA A 322 13.75 -1.64 59.39
CA ALA A 322 14.24 -0.43 60.03
C ALA A 322 13.95 0.86 59.24
N ARG A 323 13.48 0.74 57.99
CA ARG A 323 13.34 1.88 57.08
C ARG A 323 11.88 2.37 57.01
N ARG A 324 11.67 3.64 57.33
CA ARG A 324 10.36 4.30 57.19
C ARG A 324 10.18 4.81 55.76
N VAL A 325 9.26 4.19 55.02
CA VAL A 325 8.88 4.59 53.66
C VAL A 325 7.37 4.74 53.60
N GLU A 326 6.91 5.96 53.33
CA GLU A 326 5.52 6.25 53.01
C GLU A 326 5.22 5.69 51.62
N THR A 327 4.15 4.90 51.50
CA THR A 327 3.75 4.29 50.22
C THR A 327 2.30 4.62 49.93
N VAL A 328 2.03 5.17 48.75
CA VAL A 328 0.69 5.49 48.29
C VAL A 328 0.41 4.65 47.05
N VAL A 329 -0.59 3.76 47.12
CA VAL A 329 -1.01 2.92 46.00
C VAL A 329 -2.44 3.29 45.68
N ALA A 330 -2.69 3.80 44.48
CA ALA A 330 -4.06 4.07 44.05
C ALA A 330 -4.82 2.72 43.94
N PRO A 331 -6.07 2.64 44.42
CA PRO A 331 -6.86 1.41 44.40
C PRO A 331 -7.37 1.10 42.98
N GLU A 332 -7.73 -0.17 42.76
CA GLU A 332 -8.45 -0.66 41.56
C GLU A 332 -7.78 -0.29 40.22
N LEU A 333 -6.45 -0.36 40.15
CA LEU A 333 -5.71 -0.18 38.91
C LEU A 333 -5.66 -1.50 38.14
N TRP A 334 -6.59 -1.66 37.20
CA TRP A 334 -6.63 -2.83 36.31
C TRP A 334 -5.89 -2.57 34.99
N ALA A 335 -5.28 -3.62 34.45
CA ALA A 335 -4.71 -3.65 33.10
C ALA A 335 -4.89 -5.03 32.46
N GLU A 336 -4.94 -5.08 31.12
CA GLU A 336 -4.82 -6.35 30.40
C GLU A 336 -3.34 -6.68 30.17
N GLY A 337 -2.90 -7.85 30.60
CA GLY A 337 -1.54 -8.30 30.37
C GLY A 337 -1.19 -9.63 31.01
N ASP A 338 0.08 -10.02 30.91
CA ASP A 338 0.61 -11.22 31.53
C ASP A 338 1.01 -10.92 32.97
N ALA A 339 0.27 -11.48 33.93
CA ALA A 339 0.45 -11.21 35.37
C ALA A 339 1.90 -11.43 35.85
N ARG A 340 2.58 -12.46 35.34
CA ARG A 340 3.97 -12.76 35.71
C ARG A 340 4.92 -11.69 35.18
N LEU A 341 4.75 -11.25 33.94
CA LEU A 341 5.58 -10.19 33.37
C LEU A 341 5.29 -8.84 34.03
N LEU A 342 4.03 -8.51 34.28
CA LEU A 342 3.65 -7.25 34.96
C LEU A 342 4.20 -7.20 36.40
N ARG A 343 4.21 -8.34 37.12
CA ARG A 343 4.89 -8.42 38.42
C ARG A 343 6.37 -8.10 38.32
N VAL A 344 7.08 -8.62 37.30
CA VAL A 344 8.51 -8.32 37.07
C VAL A 344 8.73 -6.85 36.74
N LEU A 345 7.86 -6.25 35.91
CA LEU A 345 7.89 -4.83 35.58
C LEU A 345 7.77 -3.98 36.86
N LEU A 346 6.72 -4.23 37.65
CA LEU A 346 6.46 -3.48 38.88
C LEU A 346 7.59 -3.68 39.90
N GLN A 347 8.10 -4.90 40.04
CA GLN A 347 9.23 -5.19 40.94
C GLN A 347 10.46 -4.33 40.56
N ASN A 348 10.82 -4.27 39.28
CA ASN A 348 11.97 -3.47 38.84
C ASN A 348 11.79 -1.98 39.10
N LEU A 349 10.58 -1.44 38.89
CA LEU A 349 10.30 -0.03 39.17
C LEU A 349 10.29 0.27 40.67
N LEU A 350 9.65 -0.57 41.48
CA LEU A 350 9.54 -0.42 42.93
C LEU A 350 10.88 -0.64 43.64
N ASP A 351 11.69 -1.61 43.21
CA ASP A 351 13.05 -1.82 43.70
C ASP A 351 13.92 -0.59 43.46
N ASN A 352 13.80 0.02 42.28
CA ASN A 352 14.49 1.26 41.97
C ASN A 352 14.00 2.41 42.85
N ALA A 353 12.68 2.59 42.99
CA ALA A 353 12.09 3.62 43.84
C ALA A 353 12.55 3.48 45.30
N PHE A 354 12.54 2.26 45.86
CA PHE A 354 13.06 1.97 47.20
C PHE A 354 14.56 2.27 47.27
N LYS A 355 15.35 1.73 46.36
CA LYS A 355 16.81 1.88 46.39
C LYS A 355 17.24 3.34 46.30
N PHE A 356 16.73 4.12 45.35
CA PHE A 356 17.16 5.49 45.10
C PHE A 356 16.59 6.51 46.09
N SER A 357 15.57 6.15 46.86
CA SER A 357 15.10 6.94 48.00
C SER A 357 15.83 6.62 49.33
N SER A 358 16.74 5.64 49.37
CA SER A 358 17.34 5.12 50.62
C SER A 358 18.14 6.12 51.46
N ARG A 359 18.59 7.22 50.85
CA ARG A 359 19.33 8.29 51.53
C ARG A 359 18.44 9.43 52.03
N LYS A 360 17.11 9.36 51.84
CA LYS A 360 16.15 10.36 52.31
C LYS A 360 15.59 9.97 53.68
N GLU A 361 15.60 10.93 54.60
CA GLU A 361 15.06 10.76 55.96
C GLU A 361 13.55 10.45 55.96
N SER A 362 12.80 11.03 55.00
CA SER A 362 11.39 10.72 54.72
C SER A 362 11.23 10.29 53.26
N SER A 363 11.30 8.98 53.01
CA SER A 363 11.08 8.40 51.68
C SER A 363 9.58 8.29 51.38
N ARG A 364 9.15 8.73 50.19
CA ARG A 364 7.78 8.57 49.69
C ARG A 364 7.79 7.93 48.31
N ILE A 365 7.00 6.88 48.13
CA ILE A 365 6.83 6.15 46.87
C ILE A 365 5.34 6.08 46.54
N GLU A 366 4.98 6.41 45.30
CA GLU A 366 3.60 6.48 44.84
C GLU A 366 3.41 5.66 43.57
N PHE A 367 2.41 4.79 43.54
CA PHE A 367 1.95 4.08 42.34
C PHE A 367 0.53 4.53 42.00
N GLY A 368 0.33 4.99 40.77
CA GLY A 368 -0.92 5.57 40.33
C GLY A 368 -1.14 5.48 38.84
N ARG A 369 -2.24 6.08 38.38
CA ARG A 369 -2.51 6.31 36.96
C ARG A 369 -2.92 7.75 36.70
N GLN A 370 -2.68 8.22 35.49
CA GLN A 370 -3.21 9.46 34.95
C GLN A 370 -3.83 9.19 33.57
N SER A 371 -4.88 9.93 33.23
CA SER A 371 -5.41 9.94 31.87
C SER A 371 -4.72 11.05 31.09
N ALA A 372 -4.08 10.69 29.98
CA ALA A 372 -3.45 11.64 29.08
C ALA A 372 -3.90 11.32 27.65
N GLY A 373 -4.68 12.22 27.04
CA GLY A 373 -5.12 12.07 25.64
C GLY A 373 -5.94 10.81 25.35
N GLY A 374 -6.74 10.32 26.31
CA GLY A 374 -7.53 9.10 26.15
C GLY A 374 -6.77 7.79 26.42
N GLU A 375 -5.47 7.86 26.72
CA GLU A 375 -4.64 6.71 27.09
C GLU A 375 -4.51 6.60 28.62
N THR A 376 -4.49 5.37 29.13
CA THR A 376 -4.20 5.10 30.54
C THR A 376 -2.69 5.04 30.74
N VAL A 377 -2.15 5.99 31.50
CA VAL A 377 -0.72 6.05 31.84
C VAL A 377 -0.54 5.68 33.30
N TYR A 378 0.16 4.59 33.57
CA TYR A 378 0.56 4.21 34.92
C TYR A 378 1.88 4.89 35.28
N PHE A 379 2.08 5.18 36.56
CA PHE A 379 3.34 5.77 37.01
C PHE A 379 3.80 5.20 38.36
N VAL A 380 5.12 5.12 38.53
CA VAL A 380 5.80 4.92 39.81
C VAL A 380 6.64 6.16 40.08
N ARG A 381 6.35 6.86 41.18
CA ARG A 381 7.01 8.10 41.58
C ARG A 381 7.74 7.91 42.90
N ASP A 382 8.96 8.43 43.00
CA ASP A 382 9.74 8.49 44.23
C ASP A 382 10.29 9.90 44.47
N ASN A 383 10.58 10.23 45.73
CA ASN A 383 11.22 11.48 46.13
C ASN A 383 12.74 11.32 46.40
N GLY A 384 13.37 10.35 45.75
CA GLY A 384 14.75 9.94 45.99
C GLY A 384 15.80 10.84 45.36
N ALA A 385 16.88 10.22 44.86
CA ALA A 385 18.03 10.93 44.31
C ALA A 385 17.73 11.66 42.99
N GLY A 386 16.75 11.20 42.21
CA GLY A 386 16.47 11.72 40.86
C GLY A 386 17.65 11.62 39.90
N PHE A 387 17.52 12.15 38.69
CA PHE A 387 18.57 12.09 37.66
C PHE A 387 18.51 13.29 36.70
N GLU A 388 19.56 13.50 35.91
CA GLU A 388 19.59 14.51 34.85
C GLU A 388 18.86 14.03 33.59
N MET A 389 17.90 14.83 33.11
CA MET A 389 17.04 14.47 31.98
C MET A 389 17.78 14.18 30.66
N GLN A 390 19.01 14.68 30.49
CA GLN A 390 19.84 14.38 29.32
C GLN A 390 20.14 12.88 29.15
N TYR A 391 20.00 12.09 30.23
CA TYR A 391 20.22 10.64 30.20
C TYR A 391 18.92 9.82 30.11
N ALA A 392 17.74 10.46 30.14
CA ALA A 392 16.44 9.78 30.12
C ALA A 392 16.28 8.84 28.91
N GLY A 393 16.74 9.28 27.73
CA GLY A 393 16.64 8.48 26.50
C GLY A 393 17.56 7.25 26.46
N LYS A 394 18.59 7.18 27.32
CA LYS A 394 19.58 6.09 27.33
C LYS A 394 19.37 5.10 28.47
N MET A 395 18.58 5.45 29.50
CA MET A 395 18.48 4.65 30.73
C MET A 395 17.78 3.29 30.57
N PHE A 396 17.02 3.09 29.49
CA PHE A 396 16.34 1.83 29.17
C PHE A 396 17.21 0.86 28.36
N GLY A 397 18.45 1.24 28.01
CA GLY A 397 19.40 0.32 27.39
C GLY A 397 20.02 -0.65 28.42
N PRO A 398 20.42 -1.86 28.01
CA PRO A 398 21.11 -2.78 28.91
C PRO A 398 22.46 -2.21 29.36
N PHE A 399 22.83 -2.49 30.61
CA PHE A 399 24.07 -2.03 31.26
C PHE A 399 24.18 -0.51 31.44
N GLN A 400 23.08 0.23 31.28
CA GLN A 400 23.06 1.69 31.45
C GLN A 400 22.81 2.05 32.92
N ARG A 401 23.60 2.98 33.46
CA ARG A 401 23.54 3.40 34.87
C ARG A 401 23.67 4.91 34.99
N LEU A 402 22.82 5.50 35.83
CA LEU A 402 22.78 6.96 36.07
C LEU A 402 23.50 7.39 37.35
N HIS A 403 23.69 6.48 38.31
CA HIS A 403 24.41 6.74 39.56
C HIS A 403 25.63 5.84 39.70
N SER A 404 26.67 6.35 40.36
CA SER A 404 27.92 5.62 40.57
C SER A 404 27.74 4.41 41.50
N MET A 405 28.63 3.42 41.42
CA MET A 405 28.67 2.26 42.33
C MET A 405 28.81 2.64 43.81
N LYS A 406 29.41 3.81 44.09
CA LYS A 406 29.56 4.32 45.46
C LYS A 406 28.26 4.93 45.99
N GLU A 407 27.34 5.28 45.10
CA GLU A 407 26.07 5.91 45.45
C GLU A 407 24.95 4.88 45.62
N PHE A 408 24.78 3.99 44.62
CA PHE A 408 23.73 2.98 44.64
C PHE A 408 24.15 1.69 43.90
N GLU A 409 23.77 0.53 44.45
CA GLU A 409 24.03 -0.77 43.82
C GLU A 409 23.11 -1.05 42.62
N GLY A 410 23.57 -1.84 41.64
CA GLY A 410 22.73 -2.25 40.51
C GLY A 410 23.50 -2.73 39.29
N THR A 411 22.84 -3.58 38.51
CA THR A 411 23.37 -4.22 37.30
C THR A 411 23.15 -3.40 36.02
N GLY A 412 22.18 -2.48 36.03
CA GLY A 412 21.79 -1.70 34.85
C GLY A 412 20.92 -2.47 33.85
N ILE A 413 20.35 -3.62 34.26
CA ILE A 413 19.49 -4.45 33.39
C ILE A 413 18.00 -4.19 33.68
N GLY A 414 17.64 -3.82 34.91
CA GLY A 414 16.24 -3.75 35.34
C GLY A 414 15.34 -2.84 34.48
N LEU A 415 15.81 -1.65 34.09
CA LEU A 415 15.03 -0.76 33.22
C LEU A 415 14.94 -1.26 31.77
N ALA A 416 15.96 -1.97 31.28
CA ALA A 416 15.87 -2.65 29.99
C ALA A 416 14.83 -3.78 30.02
N THR A 417 14.71 -4.49 31.14
CA THR A 417 13.64 -5.47 31.38
C THR A 417 12.27 -4.81 31.38
N VAL A 418 12.10 -3.66 32.05
CA VAL A 418 10.85 -2.87 32.02
C VAL A 418 10.47 -2.50 30.59
N GLN A 419 11.39 -1.90 29.83
CA GLN A 419 11.15 -1.51 28.44
C GLN A 419 10.72 -2.70 27.58
N ARG A 420 11.37 -3.86 27.75
CA ARG A 420 11.03 -5.06 26.98
C ARG A 420 9.65 -5.58 27.32
N ILE A 421 9.27 -5.60 28.60
CA ILE A 421 7.93 -6.04 29.04
C ILE A 421 6.86 -5.09 28.49
N VAL A 422 7.06 -3.78 28.62
CA VAL A 422 6.12 -2.77 28.12
C VAL A 422 5.92 -2.88 26.61
N ASN A 423 7.02 -3.02 25.85
CA ASN A 423 6.95 -3.20 24.40
C ASN A 423 6.19 -4.47 24.00
N ARG A 424 6.38 -5.58 24.74
CA ARG A 424 5.62 -6.81 24.49
C ARG A 424 4.12 -6.63 24.72
N HIS A 425 3.74 -5.79 25.68
CA HIS A 425 2.34 -5.41 25.91
C HIS A 425 1.85 -4.31 24.95
N GLY A 426 2.65 -3.91 23.95
CA GLY A 426 2.28 -2.91 22.95
C GLY A 426 2.30 -1.46 23.43
N GLY A 427 2.78 -1.20 24.65
CA GLY A 427 2.82 0.13 25.24
C GLY A 427 4.17 0.84 25.08
N ARG A 428 4.34 1.96 25.80
CA ARG A 428 5.60 2.72 25.86
C ARG A 428 5.98 3.06 27.31
N VAL A 429 7.27 3.23 27.58
CA VAL A 429 7.80 3.65 28.90
C VAL A 429 8.72 4.85 28.74
N TRP A 430 8.66 5.76 29.71
CA TRP A 430 9.53 6.93 29.80
C TRP A 430 9.73 7.32 31.26
N ALA A 431 10.61 8.27 31.52
CA ALA A 431 10.86 8.76 32.86
C ALA A 431 11.11 10.26 32.87
N GLU A 432 10.72 10.89 33.97
CA GLU A 432 10.99 12.29 34.30
C GLU A 432 11.69 12.33 35.66
N GLY A 433 12.65 13.22 35.85
CA GLY A 433 13.35 13.30 37.12
C GLY A 433 14.15 14.58 37.25
N ARG A 434 14.47 14.91 38.50
CA ARG A 434 15.35 16.04 38.82
C ARG A 434 16.24 15.70 40.01
N LEU A 435 17.53 16.03 39.87
CA LEU A 435 18.54 15.70 40.88
C LEU A 435 18.12 16.25 42.26
N GLY A 436 18.05 15.36 43.25
CA GLY A 436 17.65 15.65 44.62
C GLY A 436 16.15 15.75 44.88
N GLU A 437 15.31 15.83 43.84
CA GLU A 437 13.84 15.98 43.95
C GLU A 437 13.07 14.68 43.65
N GLY A 438 13.74 13.69 43.06
CA GLY A 438 13.19 12.36 42.80
C GLY A 438 12.97 12.06 41.31
N ALA A 439 12.22 11.00 41.04
CA ALA A 439 11.93 10.52 39.69
C ALA A 439 10.49 10.00 39.58
N THR A 440 9.92 10.11 38.39
CA THR A 440 8.67 9.46 38.00
C THR A 440 8.89 8.64 36.75
N PHE A 441 8.61 7.36 36.83
CA PHE A 441 8.61 6.42 35.71
C PHE A 441 7.19 6.20 35.25
N TYR A 442 6.94 6.38 33.96
CA TYR A 442 5.62 6.24 33.36
C TYR A 442 5.62 5.10 32.36
N PHE A 443 4.52 4.36 32.28
CA PHE A 443 4.33 3.35 31.24
C PHE A 443 2.86 3.21 30.84
N THR A 444 2.65 2.70 29.63
CA THR A 444 1.34 2.31 29.12
C THR A 444 1.32 0.83 28.78
N LEU A 445 0.13 0.25 28.68
CA LEU A 445 -0.11 -1.14 28.30
C LEU A 445 -1.20 -1.13 27.22
N GLY A 446 -1.06 -1.97 26.19
CA GLY A 446 -1.89 -1.95 24.99
C GLY A 446 -1.41 -0.95 23.93
N LYS A 447 -1.88 -1.11 22.70
CA LYS A 447 -1.63 -0.14 21.62
C LYS A 447 -2.39 1.16 21.92
N ALA A 448 -1.77 2.31 21.70
CA ALA A 448 -2.48 3.59 21.68
C ALA A 448 -3.69 3.45 20.75
N GLY A 449 -4.89 3.77 21.24
CA GLY A 449 -6.14 3.59 20.50
C GLY A 449 -6.06 4.23 19.12
N THR A 450 -6.17 3.41 18.08
CA THR A 450 -6.52 3.82 16.72
C THR A 450 -8.00 4.10 16.61
#